data_AF-A0A6H1W7P9-F1
#
_entry.id   AF-A0A6H1W7P9-F1
#
_cell.length_a   1.000
_cell.length_b   1.000
_cell.length_c   1.000
_cell.angle_alpha   90.00
_cell.angle_beta   90.00
_cell.angle_gamma   90.00
#
_symmetry.space_group_name_H-M   'P 1'
#
loop_
_entity.id
_entity.type
_entity.pdbx_description
1 polymer ?
#
loop_
_entity_poly.entity_id
_entity_poly.type
_entity_poly.pdbx_seq_one_letter_code
_entity_poly.pdbx_strand_id
1 'polypeptide(L)'
;MSCIRFNTPAQRQAMREHRPAMLTAEEAAALHPSPPVTESKIRRLRLLASDPNPKIRESVASSYNTPDDLFLTLANDPDAGVRGCVAKNEATPCDILRMLADDRSETVRGWVAINYFVPADVMDKLATDRSKTVRSLVKWKSQLTEAV
;
A
#
# COMPACT_ATOMS: atom_id res chain seq x y z
N MET A 1 -42.11 -8.54 18.30
CA MET A 1 -42.27 -9.49 17.17
C MET A 1 -41.68 -8.84 15.94
N SER A 2 -40.49 -9.28 15.50
CA SER A 2 -39.80 -8.72 14.34
C SER A 2 -40.38 -9.31 13.04
N CYS A 3 -40.91 -8.45 12.17
CA CYS A 3 -41.48 -8.83 10.88
C CYS A 3 -40.34 -8.93 9.86
N ILE A 4 -39.64 -10.07 9.81
CA ILE A 4 -38.69 -10.31 8.72
C ILE A 4 -39.51 -10.55 7.44
N ARG A 5 -39.51 -9.55 6.56
CA ARG A 5 -40.17 -9.62 5.25
C ARG A 5 -39.19 -10.31 4.27
N PHE A 6 -39.53 -11.51 3.83
CA PHE A 6 -38.78 -12.20 2.78
C PHE A 6 -39.25 -11.71 1.41
N ASN A 7 -38.31 -11.34 0.54
CA ASN A 7 -38.63 -10.97 -0.84
C ASN A 7 -39.15 -12.18 -1.62
N THR A 8 -40.22 -11.98 -2.39
CA THR A 8 -40.77 -13.01 -3.29
C THR A 8 -39.74 -13.38 -4.38
N PRO A 9 -39.87 -14.55 -5.02
CA PRO A 9 -39.03 -14.90 -6.17
C PRO A 9 -39.05 -13.85 -7.29
N ALA A 10 -40.22 -13.25 -7.58
CA ALA A 10 -40.35 -12.18 -8.57
C ALA A 10 -39.61 -10.90 -8.15
N GLN A 11 -39.68 -10.51 -6.88
CA GLN A 11 -38.92 -9.37 -6.35
C GLN A 11 -37.41 -9.63 -6.43
N ARG A 12 -36.96 -10.84 -6.13
CA ARG A 12 -35.54 -11.22 -6.26
C ARG A 12 -35.06 -11.21 -7.72
N GLN A 13 -35.91 -11.62 -8.66
CA GLN A 13 -35.61 -11.60 -10.09
C GLN A 13 -35.52 -10.16 -10.62
N ALA A 14 -36.48 -9.30 -10.29
CA ALA A 14 -36.45 -7.88 -10.64
C ALA A 14 -35.19 -7.18 -10.10
N MET A 15 -34.77 -7.49 -8.87
CA MET A 15 -33.53 -6.97 -8.30
C MET A 15 -32.26 -7.44 -9.04
N ARG A 16 -32.28 -8.62 -9.66
CA ARG A 16 -31.15 -9.12 -10.48
C ARG A 16 -31.12 -8.44 -11.85
N GLU A 17 -32.28 -8.27 -12.48
CA GLU A 17 -32.43 -7.60 -13.78
C GLU A 17 -32.07 -6.11 -13.71
N HIS A 18 -32.39 -5.46 -12.58
CA HIS A 18 -32.05 -4.06 -12.31
C HIS A 18 -30.80 -3.91 -11.45
N ARG A 19 -30.03 -4.99 -11.21
CA ARG A 19 -28.75 -4.87 -10.52
C ARG A 19 -27.88 -3.94 -11.38
N PRO A 20 -27.35 -2.84 -10.83
CA PRO A 20 -26.42 -2.02 -11.58
C PRO A 20 -25.26 -2.91 -12.02
N ALA A 21 -24.97 -2.92 -13.33
CA ALA A 21 -23.76 -3.54 -13.83
C ALA A 21 -22.60 -2.90 -13.06
N MET A 22 -21.80 -3.73 -12.37
CA MET A 22 -20.59 -3.20 -11.77
C MET A 22 -19.70 -2.78 -12.93
N LEU A 23 -19.45 -1.49 -13.04
CA LEU A 23 -18.52 -0.95 -14.02
C LEU A 23 -17.18 -1.65 -13.85
N THR A 24 -16.52 -1.93 -14.97
CA THR A 24 -15.11 -2.31 -14.92
C THR A 24 -14.28 -1.13 -14.38
N ALA A 25 -13.06 -1.41 -13.91
CA ALA A 25 -12.15 -0.35 -13.46
C ALA A 25 -11.87 0.68 -14.57
N GLU A 26 -11.81 0.23 -15.82
CA GLU A 26 -11.60 1.07 -17.01
C GLU A 26 -12.80 1.98 -17.29
N GLU A 27 -14.03 1.43 -17.24
CA GLU A 27 -15.27 2.21 -17.42
C GLU A 27 -15.44 3.25 -16.31
N ALA A 28 -15.16 2.89 -15.05
CA ALA A 28 -15.20 3.82 -13.93
C ALA A 28 -14.16 4.93 -14.09
N ALA A 29 -12.95 4.61 -14.52
CA ALA A 29 -11.88 5.59 -14.76
C ALA A 29 -12.21 6.54 -15.93
N ALA A 30 -12.87 6.04 -16.99
CA ALA A 30 -13.30 6.87 -18.11
C ALA A 30 -14.39 7.87 -17.72
N LEU A 31 -15.34 7.45 -16.85
CA LEU A 31 -16.41 8.32 -16.35
C LEU A 31 -15.92 9.31 -15.28
N HIS A 32 -14.92 8.93 -14.50
CA HIS A 32 -14.40 9.69 -13.38
C HIS A 32 -12.87 9.76 -13.40
N PRO A 33 -12.27 10.44 -14.40
CA PRO A 33 -10.83 10.50 -14.52
C PRO A 33 -10.20 11.23 -13.33
N SER A 34 -9.13 10.66 -12.78
CA SER A 34 -8.33 11.34 -11.77
C SER A 34 -7.64 12.56 -12.38
N PRO A 35 -7.55 13.71 -11.67
CA PRO A 35 -6.83 14.86 -12.17
C PRO A 35 -5.36 14.50 -12.49
N PRO A 36 -4.80 15.02 -13.60
CA PRO A 36 -3.43 14.72 -13.99
C PRO A 36 -2.44 15.20 -12.92
N VAL A 37 -1.33 14.47 -12.79
CA VAL A 37 -0.22 14.90 -11.94
C VAL A 37 0.49 16.06 -12.65
N THR A 38 0.31 17.26 -12.11
CA THR A 38 0.94 18.47 -12.65
C THR A 38 2.31 18.72 -12.00
N GLU A 39 3.16 19.49 -12.67
CA GLU A 39 4.44 19.94 -12.11
C GLU A 39 4.27 20.67 -10.77
N SER A 40 3.19 21.45 -10.62
CA SER A 40 2.85 22.11 -9.35
C SER A 40 2.63 21.12 -8.22
N LYS A 41 2.00 19.97 -8.50
CA LYS A 41 1.79 18.89 -7.52
C LYS A 41 3.11 18.23 -7.14
N ILE A 42 3.97 17.92 -8.11
CA ILE A 42 5.30 17.36 -7.87
C ILE A 42 6.13 18.30 -7.00
N ARG A 43 6.18 19.60 -7.35
CA ARG A 43 6.87 20.63 -6.55
C ARG A 43 6.34 20.71 -5.12
N ARG A 44 5.03 20.58 -4.92
CA ARG A 44 4.43 20.56 -3.57
C ARG A 44 4.87 19.33 -2.78
N LEU A 45 4.92 18.15 -3.39
CA LEU A 45 5.42 16.93 -2.71
C LEU A 45 6.88 17.09 -2.28
N ARG A 46 7.72 17.71 -3.11
CA ARG A 46 9.13 18.03 -2.77
C ARG A 46 9.23 18.94 -1.55
N LEU A 47 8.40 19.98 -1.48
CA LEU A 47 8.37 20.89 -0.33
C LEU A 47 7.95 20.14 0.95
N LEU A 48 6.88 19.36 0.87
CA LEU A 48 6.32 18.63 2.02
C LEU A 48 7.24 17.49 2.50
N ALA A 49 8.08 16.94 1.63
CA ALA A 49 9.07 15.92 2.01
C ALA A 49 10.16 16.44 2.95
N SER A 50 10.33 17.75 3.05
CA SER A 50 11.30 18.40 3.95
C SER A 50 10.62 19.09 5.14
N ASP A 51 9.33 18.85 5.36
CA ASP A 51 8.59 19.49 6.44
C ASP A 51 9.13 19.03 7.82
N PRO A 52 9.28 19.92 8.82
CA PRO A 52 9.73 19.54 10.16
C PRO A 52 8.84 18.48 10.81
N ASN A 53 7.54 18.47 10.51
CA ASN A 53 6.59 17.53 11.08
C ASN A 53 6.67 16.16 10.34
N PRO A 54 7.06 15.08 11.03
CA PRO A 54 7.12 13.75 10.41
C PRO A 54 5.77 13.28 9.85
N LYS A 55 4.64 13.72 10.42
CA LYS A 55 3.30 13.37 9.89
C LYS A 55 3.03 13.95 8.51
N ILE A 56 3.60 15.11 8.21
CA ILE A 56 3.51 15.70 6.87
C ILE A 56 4.39 14.90 5.91
N ARG A 57 5.60 14.53 6.33
CA ARG A 57 6.49 13.68 5.51
C ARG A 57 5.94 12.27 5.27
N GLU A 58 5.27 11.67 6.25
CA GLU A 58 4.53 10.40 6.13
C GLU A 58 3.48 10.46 5.01
N SER A 59 2.79 11.60 4.86
CA SER A 59 1.80 11.80 3.80
C SER A 59 2.43 11.79 2.40
N VAL A 60 3.66 12.30 2.27
CA VAL A 60 4.42 12.21 1.03
C VAL A 60 4.87 10.77 0.82
N ALA A 61 5.48 10.12 1.82
CA ALA A 61 5.91 8.73 1.69
C ALA A 61 4.79 7.75 1.32
N SER A 62 3.55 8.02 1.73
CA SER A 62 2.37 7.20 1.43
C SER A 62 1.70 7.49 0.08
N SER A 63 2.11 8.54 -0.63
CA SER A 63 1.48 8.95 -1.89
C SER A 63 1.93 8.07 -3.07
N TYR A 64 0.99 7.64 -3.90
CA TYR A 64 1.29 6.96 -5.18
C TYR A 64 1.96 7.88 -6.21
N ASN A 65 1.93 9.19 -5.99
CA ASN A 65 2.53 10.19 -6.90
C ASN A 65 3.89 10.69 -6.40
N THR A 66 4.49 9.99 -5.43
CA THR A 66 5.79 10.37 -4.87
C THR A 66 6.86 10.22 -5.94
N PRO A 67 7.59 11.30 -6.28
CA PRO A 67 8.66 11.23 -7.25
C PRO A 67 9.71 10.20 -6.84
N ASP A 68 10.22 9.44 -7.81
CA ASP A 68 11.15 8.34 -7.57
C ASP A 68 12.39 8.76 -6.77
N ASP A 69 12.89 9.96 -7.05
CA ASP A 69 14.07 10.52 -6.39
C ASP A 69 13.84 10.88 -4.90
N LEU A 70 12.58 11.04 -4.47
CA LEU A 70 12.25 11.27 -3.07
C LEU A 70 12.25 9.99 -2.24
N PHE A 71 12.06 8.80 -2.83
CA PHE A 71 12.00 7.56 -2.05
C PHE A 71 13.30 7.30 -1.30
N LEU A 72 14.46 7.56 -1.91
CA LEU A 72 15.74 7.39 -1.22
C LEU A 72 15.88 8.36 -0.02
N THR A 73 15.43 9.60 -0.19
CA THR A 73 15.45 10.60 0.89
C THR A 73 14.54 10.18 2.04
N LEU A 74 13.30 9.80 1.73
CA LEU A 74 12.30 9.41 2.74
C LEU A 74 12.61 8.06 3.39
N ALA A 75 13.30 7.15 2.68
CA ALA A 75 13.76 5.89 3.25
C ALA A 75 14.97 6.05 4.18
N ASN A 76 15.67 7.19 4.14
CA ASN A 76 16.72 7.56 5.10
C ASN A 76 16.21 8.53 6.19
N ASP A 77 14.89 8.79 6.24
CA ASP A 77 14.31 9.73 7.19
C ASP A 77 14.61 9.31 8.64
N PRO A 78 14.94 10.25 9.55
CA PRO A 78 15.18 9.91 10.96
C PRO A 78 13.97 9.24 11.62
N ASP A 79 12.75 9.59 11.22
CA ASP A 79 11.50 9.08 11.77
C ASP A 79 11.13 7.71 11.19
N ALA A 80 10.86 6.74 12.08
CA ALA A 80 10.54 5.38 11.66
C ALA A 80 9.14 5.24 11.03
N GLY A 81 8.21 6.15 11.33
CA GLY A 81 6.89 6.21 10.71
C GLY A 81 6.98 6.60 9.25
N VAL A 82 7.81 7.60 8.92
CA VAL A 82 8.10 7.99 7.53
C VAL A 82 8.70 6.83 6.73
N ARG A 83 9.77 6.20 7.26
CA ARG A 83 10.40 5.03 6.61
C ARG A 83 9.42 3.85 6.47
N GLY A 84 8.55 3.66 7.46
CA GLY A 84 7.49 2.64 7.40
C GLY A 84 6.46 2.91 6.32
N CYS A 85 6.10 4.18 6.08
CA CYS A 85 5.23 4.56 4.97
C CYS A 85 5.88 4.28 3.61
N VAL A 86 7.19 4.52 3.47
CA VAL A 86 7.94 4.11 2.27
C VAL A 86 7.91 2.58 2.11
N ALA A 87 8.20 1.83 3.16
CA ALA A 87 8.16 0.36 3.12
C ALA A 87 6.77 -0.18 2.73
N LYS A 88 5.69 0.49 3.12
CA LYS A 88 4.31 0.11 2.80
C LYS A 88 3.87 0.50 1.39
N ASN A 89 4.45 1.55 0.81
CA ASN A 89 4.01 2.09 -0.48
C ASN A 89 4.35 1.12 -1.63
N GLU A 90 3.34 0.83 -2.44
CA GLU A 90 3.45 -0.09 -3.59
C GLU A 90 4.27 0.49 -4.75
N ALA A 91 4.38 1.82 -4.83
CA ALA A 91 5.22 2.50 -5.81
C ALA A 91 6.71 2.53 -5.41
N THR A 92 7.07 2.04 -4.22
CA THR A 92 8.45 2.07 -3.74
C THR A 92 9.34 1.17 -4.59
N PRO A 93 10.45 1.69 -5.16
CA PRO A 93 11.36 0.90 -5.96
C PRO A 93 11.97 -0.29 -5.18
N CYS A 94 12.20 -1.41 -5.87
CA CYS A 94 12.73 -2.63 -5.28
C CYS A 94 14.06 -2.44 -4.53
N ASP A 95 14.95 -1.58 -5.03
CA ASP A 95 16.23 -1.30 -4.38
C ASP A 95 16.07 -0.56 -3.05
N ILE A 96 15.03 0.27 -2.94
CA ILE A 96 14.67 0.93 -1.68
C ILE A 96 14.08 -0.09 -0.70
N LEU A 97 13.27 -1.04 -1.17
CA LEU A 97 12.77 -2.14 -0.32
C LEU A 97 13.93 -3.04 0.18
N ARG A 98 14.93 -3.33 -0.67
CA ARG A 98 16.15 -4.05 -0.26
C ARG A 98 16.89 -3.33 0.86
N MET A 99 17.05 -2.01 0.74
CA MET A 99 17.67 -1.20 1.79
C MET A 99 16.85 -1.21 3.08
N LEU A 100 15.52 -1.04 3.01
CA LEU A 100 14.63 -1.01 4.17
C LEU A 100 14.49 -2.38 4.86
N ALA A 101 14.87 -3.48 4.19
CA ALA A 101 14.97 -4.79 4.82
C ALA A 101 16.06 -4.86 5.91
N ASP A 102 17.02 -3.94 5.90
CA ASP A 102 18.04 -3.78 6.96
C ASP A 102 17.69 -2.70 7.99
N ASP A 103 16.48 -2.11 7.92
CA ASP A 103 16.12 -1.00 8.80
C ASP A 103 16.27 -1.38 10.27
N ARG A 104 16.74 -0.44 11.09
CA ARG A 104 16.86 -0.63 12.54
C ARG A 104 15.53 -0.95 13.22
N SER A 105 14.42 -0.41 12.72
CA SER A 105 13.07 -0.60 13.26
C SER A 105 12.47 -1.92 12.81
N GLU A 106 12.05 -2.75 13.77
CA GLU A 106 11.26 -3.96 13.49
C GLU A 106 10.00 -3.65 12.68
N THR A 107 9.29 -2.57 13.02
CA THR A 107 8.05 -2.18 12.35
C THR A 107 8.26 -1.89 10.87
N VAL A 108 9.37 -1.23 10.52
CA VAL A 108 9.70 -0.92 9.12
C VAL A 108 9.98 -2.20 8.34
N ARG A 109 10.83 -3.10 8.88
CA ARG A 109 11.09 -4.42 8.26
C ARG A 109 9.82 -5.27 8.13
N GLY A 110 8.91 -5.16 9.10
CA GLY A 110 7.59 -5.76 9.04
C GLY A 110 6.75 -5.24 7.87
N TRP A 111 6.73 -3.93 7.63
CA TRP A 111 6.05 -3.34 6.47
C TRP A 111 6.67 -3.81 5.15
N VAL A 112 8.00 -3.97 5.06
CA VAL A 112 8.66 -4.55 3.88
C VAL A 112 8.16 -5.97 3.63
N ALA A 113 8.07 -6.82 4.66
CA ALA A 113 7.60 -8.20 4.53
C ALA A 113 6.17 -8.30 3.95
N ILE A 114 5.29 -7.35 4.30
CA ILE A 114 3.90 -7.35 3.84
C ILE A 114 3.67 -6.53 2.57
N ASN A 115 4.63 -5.72 2.11
CA ASN A 115 4.53 -5.01 0.85
C ASN A 115 4.34 -6.01 -0.30
N TYR A 116 3.32 -5.81 -1.15
CA TYR A 116 2.96 -6.76 -2.20
C TYR A 116 4.10 -6.98 -3.21
N PHE A 117 4.83 -5.91 -3.55
CA PHE A 117 5.88 -5.89 -4.57
C PHE A 117 7.29 -6.13 -4.01
N VAL A 118 7.41 -6.60 -2.78
CA VAL A 118 8.71 -6.95 -2.19
C VAL A 118 9.42 -8.05 -3.01
N PRO A 119 10.70 -7.87 -3.38
CA PRO A 119 11.47 -8.88 -4.11
C PRO A 119 11.65 -10.18 -3.33
N ALA A 120 11.80 -11.30 -4.06
CA ALA A 120 12.00 -12.62 -3.46
C ALA A 120 13.28 -12.70 -2.61
N ASP A 121 14.38 -12.10 -3.06
CA ASP A 121 15.65 -12.04 -2.31
C ASP A 121 15.49 -11.34 -0.95
N VAL A 122 14.60 -10.34 -0.89
CA VAL A 122 14.26 -9.65 0.37
C VAL A 122 13.41 -10.54 1.27
N MET A 123 12.47 -11.30 0.72
CA MET A 123 11.68 -12.26 1.50
C MET A 123 12.53 -13.36 2.12
N ASP A 124 13.50 -13.91 1.36
CA ASP A 124 14.44 -14.92 1.86
C ASP A 124 15.27 -14.38 3.03
N LYS A 125 15.74 -13.13 2.89
CA LYS A 125 16.44 -12.44 3.97
C LYS A 125 15.56 -12.29 5.21
N LEU A 126 14.35 -11.75 5.05
CA LEU A 126 13.42 -11.50 6.15
C LEU A 126 12.90 -12.80 6.82
N ALA A 127 12.94 -13.94 6.12
CA ALA A 127 12.63 -15.26 6.70
C ALA A 127 13.58 -15.62 7.86
N THR A 128 14.80 -15.07 7.84
CA THR A 128 15.82 -15.24 8.90
C THR A 128 15.99 -13.99 9.78
N ASP A 129 15.07 -13.01 9.68
CA ASP A 129 15.14 -11.76 10.46
C ASP A 129 15.28 -12.05 11.96
N ARG A 130 16.01 -11.21 12.68
CA ARG A 130 16.15 -11.29 14.14
C ARG A 130 14.81 -11.25 14.89
N SER A 131 13.82 -10.54 14.38
CA SER A 131 12.49 -10.42 14.98
C SER A 131 11.60 -11.62 14.66
N LYS A 132 11.01 -12.21 15.70
CA LYS A 132 9.97 -13.25 15.56
C LYS A 132 8.74 -12.73 14.80
N THR A 133 8.38 -11.46 14.99
CA THR A 133 7.24 -10.83 14.32
C THR A 133 7.45 -10.81 12.82
N VAL A 134 8.60 -10.33 12.37
CA VAL A 134 8.95 -10.24 10.93
C VAL A 134 8.95 -11.63 10.29
N ARG A 135 9.59 -12.61 10.93
CA ARG A 135 9.59 -14.01 10.43
C ARG A 135 8.17 -14.59 10.34
N SER A 136 7.29 -14.24 11.28
CA SER A 136 5.89 -14.70 11.27
C SER A 136 5.09 -14.06 10.12
N LEU A 137 5.34 -12.79 9.80
CA LEU A 137 4.72 -12.11 8.65
C LEU A 137 5.17 -12.72 7.32
N VAL A 138 6.47 -13.02 7.18
CA VAL A 138 7.01 -13.71 6.00
C VAL A 138 6.34 -15.08 5.83
N LYS A 139 6.29 -15.88 6.91
CA LYS A 139 5.62 -17.19 6.90
C LYS A 139 4.15 -17.09 6.52
N TRP A 140 3.41 -16.16 7.14
CA TRP A 140 2.00 -15.92 6.82
C TRP A 140 1.82 -15.58 5.33
N LYS A 141 2.67 -14.71 4.78
CA LYS A 141 2.60 -14.33 3.37
C LYS A 141 2.92 -15.50 2.42
N SER A 142 3.87 -16.37 2.77
CA SER A 142 4.16 -17.60 2.00
C SER A 142 2.98 -18.57 1.96
N GLN A 143 2.22 -18.68 3.06
CA GLN A 143 1.04 -19.54 3.13
C GLN A 143 -0.10 -19.05 2.24
N LEU A 144 -0.22 -17.74 2.02
CA LEU A 144 -1.21 -17.18 1.10
C LEU A 144 -0.89 -17.49 -0.36
N THR A 145 0.39 -17.65 -0.69
CA THR A 145 0.82 -17.97 -2.06
C THR A 145 0.60 -19.44 -2.40
N GLU A 146 0.59 -20.33 -1.40
CA GLU A 146 0.30 -21.77 -1.56
C GLU A 146 -1.20 -22.09 -1.63
N ALA A 147 -2.08 -21.16 -1.25
CA ALA A 147 -3.53 -21.38 -1.13
C ALA A 147 -4.35 -20.98 -2.37
N VAL A 148 -3.69 -20.53 -3.44
CA VAL A 148 -4.29 -20.08 -4.72
C VAL A 148 -3.87 -21.03 -5.83
#